data_AF-A0A2E7W5P7-F1
#
_entry.id   AF-A0A2E7W5P7-F1
#
_cell.length_a   1.000
_cell.length_b   1.000
_cell.length_c   1.000
_cell.angle_alpha   90.00
_cell.angle_beta   90.00
_cell.angle_gamma   90.00
#
_symmetry.space_group_name_H-M   'P 1'
#
loop_
_entity.id
_entity.type
_entity.pdbx_description
1 polymer ?
#
loop_
_entity_poly.entity_id
_entity_poly.type
_entity_poly.pdbx_seq_one_letter_code
_entity_poly.pdbx_strand_id
1 'polypeptide(L)'
;MILGLDVSTSIIGYTILDEEAKLIECEAWDLRNKRYFPDLYEKATYVRDRLAEITASFNIEHICIEEPFVFFRAGGSTAKTMAKLQAFNGIVSWLCHDTFGIRPVHVSPAKARKLNGIKVARGQKAKEVVLDYLLKNEQSFTIEYTSKGNPKPASYDRADSLIIAKACYFMLENPDENEIN
;
A
#
# COMPACT_ATOMS: atom_id res chain seq x y z
N MET A 1 3.75 -15.74 -5.01
CA MET A 1 2.75 -14.64 -4.97
C MET A 1 3.35 -13.30 -4.51
N ILE A 2 2.72 -12.16 -4.82
CA ILE A 2 3.19 -10.81 -4.47
C ILE A 2 2.28 -10.17 -3.42
N LEU A 3 2.86 -9.62 -2.35
CA LEU A 3 2.18 -8.78 -1.36
C LEU A 3 2.55 -7.30 -1.54
N GLY A 4 1.59 -6.45 -1.90
CA GLY A 4 1.74 -5.00 -1.93
C GLY A 4 1.09 -4.34 -0.72
N LEU A 5 1.77 -3.37 -0.10
CA LEU A 5 1.27 -2.64 1.07
C LEU A 5 1.32 -1.11 0.86
N ASP A 6 0.23 -0.42 1.19
CA ASP A 6 0.21 1.03 1.44
C ASP A 6 0.10 1.25 2.96
N VAL A 7 1.21 1.66 3.59
CA VAL A 7 1.31 1.72 5.05
C VAL A 7 1.06 3.15 5.54
N SER A 8 -0.07 3.32 6.24
CA SER A 8 -0.31 4.51 7.07
C SER A 8 -0.54 4.14 8.53
N THR A 9 -0.46 5.14 9.41
CA THR A 9 -0.80 4.94 10.84
C THR A 9 -2.30 4.80 11.09
N SER A 10 -3.16 5.00 10.08
CA SER A 10 -4.62 5.00 10.24
C SER A 10 -5.24 3.79 9.56
N ILE A 11 -4.90 3.55 8.31
CA ILE A 11 -5.38 2.44 7.49
C ILE A 11 -4.18 1.89 6.73
N ILE A 12 -4.05 0.58 6.65
CA ILE A 12 -3.06 -0.08 5.79
C ILE A 12 -3.83 -0.79 4.69
N GLY A 13 -3.63 -0.40 3.44
CA GLY A 13 -4.11 -1.17 2.31
C GLY A 13 -3.16 -2.34 2.04
N TYR A 14 -3.69 -3.51 1.71
CA TYR A 14 -2.89 -4.62 1.23
C TYR A 14 -3.53 -5.28 0.02
N THR A 15 -2.67 -5.77 -0.86
CA THR A 15 -3.06 -6.49 -2.06
C THR A 15 -2.20 -7.72 -2.24
N ILE A 16 -2.85 -8.84 -2.59
CA ILE A 16 -2.20 -10.09 -2.97
C ILE A 16 -2.46 -10.34 -4.45
N LEU A 17 -1.38 -10.49 -5.21
CA LEU A 17 -1.41 -10.91 -6.61
C LEU A 17 -0.81 -12.31 -6.73
N ASP A 18 -1.34 -13.09 -7.67
CA ASP A 18 -0.67 -14.32 -8.10
C ASP A 18 0.52 -14.02 -9.02
N GLU A 19 1.14 -15.09 -9.52
CA GLU A 19 2.31 -15.03 -10.40
C GLU A 19 2.01 -14.41 -11.77
N GLU A 20 0.74 -14.31 -12.17
CA GLU A 20 0.29 -13.71 -13.44
C GLU A 20 -0.25 -12.28 -13.25
N ALA A 21 0.04 -11.66 -12.10
CA ALA A 21 -0.45 -10.35 -11.69
C ALA A 21 -1.98 -10.25 -11.54
N LYS A 22 -2.68 -11.37 -11.40
CA LYS A 22 -4.12 -11.39 -11.17
C LYS A 22 -4.43 -11.06 -9.72
N LEU A 23 -5.48 -10.25 -9.52
CA LEU A 23 -5.95 -9.87 -8.20
C LEU A 23 -6.57 -11.06 -7.46
N ILE A 24 -5.94 -11.48 -6.37
CA ILE A 24 -6.45 -12.52 -5.46
C ILE A 24 -7.20 -11.89 -4.30
N GLU A 25 -6.60 -10.91 -3.65
CA GLU A 25 -7.17 -10.21 -2.50
C GLU A 25 -6.75 -8.74 -2.50
N CYS A 26 -7.66 -7.83 -2.16
CA CYS A 26 -7.36 -6.40 -2.05
C CYS A 26 -8.24 -5.80 -0.96
N GLU A 27 -7.68 -5.63 0.22
CA GLU A 27 -8.40 -5.28 1.44
C GLU A 27 -7.61 -4.26 2.25
N ALA A 28 -8.13 -3.90 3.42
CA ALA A 28 -7.46 -2.94 4.28
C ALA A 28 -7.66 -3.22 5.77
N TRP A 29 -6.63 -2.87 6.54
CA TRP A 29 -6.64 -2.92 7.99
C TRP A 29 -6.93 -1.53 8.56
N ASP A 30 -8.10 -1.36 9.19
CA ASP A 30 -8.48 -0.09 9.81
C ASP A 30 -7.98 0.02 11.25
N LEU A 31 -6.96 0.84 11.45
CA LEU A 31 -6.28 1.10 12.71
C LEU A 31 -6.71 2.41 13.38
N ARG A 32 -7.84 3.00 12.97
CA ARG A 32 -8.29 4.33 13.46
C ARG A 32 -8.92 4.28 14.85
N ASN A 33 -9.46 3.13 15.24
CA ASN A 33 -10.16 3.01 16.52
C ASN A 33 -9.18 3.10 17.70
N LYS A 34 -9.14 4.27 18.37
CA LYS A 34 -8.22 4.54 19.48
C LYS A 34 -8.45 3.68 20.73
N ARG A 35 -9.61 3.03 20.86
CA ARG A 35 -9.87 2.07 21.95
C ARG A 35 -9.05 0.80 21.77
N TYR A 36 -8.92 0.34 20.52
CA TYR A 36 -8.16 -0.87 20.17
C TYR A 36 -6.71 -0.56 19.78
N PHE A 37 -6.46 0.64 19.25
CA PHE A 37 -5.15 1.05 18.74
C PHE A 37 -4.70 2.39 19.35
N PRO A 38 -4.49 2.46 20.67
CA PRO A 38 -4.11 3.69 21.37
C PRO A 38 -2.71 4.20 20.98
N ASP A 39 -1.78 3.31 20.65
CA ASP A 39 -0.39 3.63 20.34
C ASP A 39 0.15 2.82 19.13
N LEU A 40 1.46 2.90 18.88
CA LEU A 40 2.10 2.18 17.78
C LEU A 40 2.34 0.70 18.09
N TYR A 41 2.43 0.30 19.36
CA TYR A 41 2.70 -1.08 19.75
C TYR A 41 1.48 -1.95 19.51
N GLU A 42 0.28 -1.46 19.87
CA GLU A 42 -0.97 -2.18 19.59
C GLU A 42 -1.22 -2.29 18.08
N LYS A 43 -0.86 -1.25 17.32
CA LYS A 43 -0.92 -1.30 15.86
C LYS A 43 0.06 -2.31 15.28
N ALA A 44 1.30 -2.33 15.76
CA ALA A 44 2.32 -3.27 15.30
C ALA A 44 1.94 -4.71 15.64
N THR A 45 1.40 -4.96 16.84
CA THR A 45 0.91 -6.28 17.27
C THR A 45 -0.20 -6.77 16.36
N TYR A 46 -1.19 -5.92 16.09
CA TYR A 46 -2.26 -6.27 15.15
C TYR A 46 -1.74 -6.56 13.75
N VAL A 47 -0.83 -5.73 13.22
CA VAL A 47 -0.23 -5.96 11.89
C VAL A 47 0.55 -7.28 11.85
N ARG A 48 1.35 -7.57 12.88
CA ARG A 48 2.06 -8.86 12.99
C ARG A 48 1.10 -10.04 12.89
N ASP A 49 -0.01 -9.99 13.63
CA ASP A 49 -1.00 -11.08 13.65
C ASP A 49 -1.69 -11.23 12.28
N ARG A 50 -2.00 -10.11 11.59
CA ARG A 50 -2.53 -10.16 10.22
C ARG A 50 -1.52 -10.69 9.21
N LEU A 51 -0.24 -10.33 9.33
CA LEU A 51 0.82 -10.88 8.47
C LEU A 51 0.97 -12.40 8.69
N ALA A 52 0.83 -12.88 9.94
CA ALA A 52 0.82 -14.32 10.22
C ALA A 52 -0.38 -15.03 9.56
N GLU A 53 -1.57 -14.43 9.58
CA GLU A 53 -2.73 -14.96 8.84
C GLU A 53 -2.46 -15.05 7.33
N ILE A 54 -1.79 -14.02 6.76
CA ILE A 54 -1.36 -14.04 5.35
C ILE A 54 -0.39 -15.21 5.10
N THR A 55 0.62 -15.42 5.95
CA THR A 55 1.55 -16.56 5.78
C THR A 55 0.86 -17.92 5.81
N ALA A 56 -0.21 -18.06 6.59
CA ALA A 56 -0.98 -19.29 6.67
C ALA A 56 -1.84 -19.54 5.42
N SER A 57 -2.16 -18.49 4.67
CA SER A 57 -3.15 -18.53 3.58
C SER A 57 -2.50 -18.42 2.20
N PHE A 58 -1.32 -17.80 2.10
CA PHE A 58 -0.68 -17.43 0.84
C PHE A 58 0.84 -17.71 0.87
N ASN A 59 1.35 -18.27 -0.23
CA ASN A 59 2.79 -18.42 -0.44
C ASN A 59 3.38 -17.12 -1.01
N ILE A 60 3.67 -16.16 -0.13
CA ILE A 60 4.25 -14.86 -0.51
C ILE A 60 5.74 -15.04 -0.81
N GLU A 61 6.17 -14.58 -1.98
CA GLU A 61 7.56 -14.66 -2.47
C GLU A 61 8.18 -13.27 -2.66
N HIS A 62 7.34 -12.26 -2.86
CA HIS A 62 7.77 -10.87 -3.04
C HIS A 62 6.90 -9.93 -2.22
N ILE A 63 7.52 -8.95 -1.58
CA ILE A 63 6.84 -7.93 -0.78
C ILE A 63 7.26 -6.56 -1.27
N CYS A 64 6.29 -5.72 -1.60
CA CYS A 64 6.51 -4.32 -1.97
C CYS A 64 5.71 -3.39 -1.04
N ILE A 65 6.33 -2.28 -0.62
CA ILE A 65 5.73 -1.31 0.30
C ILE A 65 5.83 0.08 -0.30
N GLU A 66 4.78 0.89 -0.22
CA GLU A 66 4.86 2.31 -0.58
C GLU A 66 5.91 3.03 0.29
N GLU A 67 6.78 3.82 -0.35
CA GLU A 67 7.72 4.69 0.36
C GLU A 67 6.98 5.71 1.23
N PRO A 68 7.35 5.88 2.51
CA PRO A 68 6.71 6.87 3.36
C PRO A 68 7.03 8.29 2.89
N PHE A 69 6.07 9.19 3.06
CA PHE A 69 6.24 10.59 2.69
C PHE A 69 7.38 11.28 3.48
N VAL A 70 8.33 11.89 2.76
CA VAL A 70 9.59 12.45 3.30
C VAL A 70 9.66 13.99 3.32
N PHE A 71 8.58 14.67 2.97
CA PHE A 71 8.65 16.10 2.62
C PHE A 71 8.34 17.06 3.79
N PHE A 72 9.36 17.80 4.21
CA PHE A 72 9.25 18.89 5.19
C PHE A 72 9.04 20.24 4.47
N ARG A 73 7.79 20.68 4.29
CA ARG A 73 7.49 22.07 3.88
C ARG A 73 6.51 22.75 4.83
N ALA A 74 6.62 24.08 4.93
CA ALA A 74 5.68 24.91 5.65
C ALA A 74 4.26 24.73 5.06
N GLY A 75 3.28 24.39 5.92
CA GLY A 75 1.89 24.15 5.54
C GLY A 75 1.51 22.68 5.27
N GLY A 76 2.44 21.73 5.38
CA GLY A 76 2.19 20.28 5.26
C GLY A 76 1.85 19.59 6.59
N SER A 77 1.84 18.25 6.58
CA SER A 77 1.75 17.42 7.80
C SER A 77 2.80 17.86 8.83
N THR A 78 2.43 17.87 10.11
CA THR A 78 3.38 18.26 11.17
C THR A 78 4.59 17.32 11.19
N ALA A 79 5.77 17.82 11.59
CA ALA A 79 6.97 17.00 11.76
C ALA A 79 6.70 15.76 12.63
N LYS A 80 5.84 15.91 13.65
CA LYS A 80 5.38 14.82 14.52
C LYS A 80 4.60 13.74 13.75
N THR A 81 3.68 14.13 12.87
CA THR A 81 2.90 13.19 12.05
C THR A 81 3.80 12.44 11.08
N MET A 82 4.75 13.13 10.44
CA MET A 82 5.69 12.51 9.48
C MET A 82 6.64 11.54 10.17
N ALA A 83 7.23 11.92 11.31
CA ALA A 83 8.07 11.04 12.11
C ALA A 83 7.31 9.77 12.53
N LYS A 84 6.04 9.91 12.94
CA LYS A 84 5.19 8.77 13.29
C LYS A 84 4.94 7.85 12.09
N LEU A 85 4.65 8.42 10.91
CA LEU A 85 4.42 7.66 9.68
C LEU A 85 5.67 6.88 9.26
N GLN A 86 6.83 7.54 9.23
CA GLN A 86 8.10 6.91 8.87
C GLN A 86 8.50 5.82 9.87
N ALA A 87 8.37 6.08 11.17
CA ALA A 87 8.62 5.08 12.20
C ALA A 87 7.70 3.86 12.04
N PHE A 88 6.42 4.08 11.77
CA PHE A 88 5.47 2.98 11.60
C PHE A 88 5.71 2.20 10.30
N ASN A 89 6.03 2.87 9.18
CA ASN A 89 6.43 2.20 7.95
C ASN A 89 7.69 1.33 8.16
N GLY A 90 8.67 1.83 8.91
CA GLY A 90 9.85 1.05 9.31
C GLY A 90 9.50 -0.18 10.16
N ILE A 91 8.59 -0.04 11.13
CA ILE A 91 8.10 -1.17 11.94
C ILE A 91 7.41 -2.21 11.06
N VAL A 92 6.50 -1.81 10.17
CA VAL A 92 5.80 -2.74 9.28
C VAL A 92 6.78 -3.41 8.31
N SER A 93 7.76 -2.66 7.79
CA SER A 93 8.81 -3.22 6.94
C SER A 93 9.63 -4.30 7.66
N TRP A 94 9.98 -4.05 8.93
CA TRP A 94 10.66 -5.04 9.77
C TRP A 94 9.77 -6.26 10.04
N LEU A 95 8.49 -6.06 10.36
CA LEU A 95 7.55 -7.16 10.58
C LEU A 95 7.38 -8.02 9.33
N CYS A 96 7.34 -7.44 8.14
CA CYS A 96 7.34 -8.20 6.89
C CYS A 96 8.63 -9.04 6.75
N HIS A 97 9.80 -8.45 7.03
CA HIS A 97 11.06 -9.19 6.98
C HIS A 97 11.11 -10.33 8.00
N ASP A 98 10.70 -10.08 9.24
CA ASP A 98 10.71 -11.05 10.34
C ASP A 98 9.71 -12.20 10.10
N THR A 99 8.50 -11.88 9.65
CA THR A 99 7.44 -12.87 9.43
C THR A 99 7.67 -13.74 8.19
N PHE A 100 8.17 -13.16 7.08
CA PHE A 100 8.28 -13.88 5.80
C PHE A 100 9.72 -14.30 5.46
N GLY A 101 10.73 -13.78 6.15
CA GLY A 101 12.13 -13.94 5.75
C GLY A 101 12.48 -13.22 4.44
N ILE A 102 11.59 -12.35 3.94
CA ILE A 102 11.72 -11.63 2.68
C ILE A 102 11.94 -10.15 2.98
N ARG A 103 13.00 -9.57 2.41
CA ARG A 103 13.23 -8.13 2.51
C ARG A 103 12.25 -7.38 1.61
N PRO A 104 11.39 -6.48 2.16
CA PRO A 104 10.48 -5.70 1.34
C PRO A 104 11.23 -4.73 0.42
N VAL A 105 10.69 -4.52 -0.78
CA VAL A 105 11.13 -3.49 -1.72
C VAL A 105 10.25 -2.26 -1.56
N HIS A 106 10.86 -1.10 -1.32
CA HIS A 106 10.11 0.15 -1.26
C HIS A 106 9.93 0.74 -2.66
N VAL A 107 8.70 1.17 -2.96
CA VAL A 107 8.34 1.74 -4.27
C VAL A 107 7.76 3.13 -4.07
N SER A 108 8.33 4.12 -4.74
CA SER A 108 7.80 5.48 -4.69
C SER A 108 6.41 5.56 -5.36
N PRO A 109 5.48 6.40 -4.86
CA PRO A 109 4.17 6.56 -5.49
C PRO A 109 4.24 7.04 -6.95
N ALA A 110 5.30 7.79 -7.29
CA ALA A 110 5.54 8.24 -8.65
C ALA A 110 5.99 7.09 -9.57
N LYS A 111 6.93 6.25 -9.10
CA LYS A 111 7.39 5.06 -9.83
C LYS A 111 6.23 4.08 -10.03
N ALA A 112 5.46 3.80 -8.98
CA ALA A 112 4.34 2.87 -9.06
C ALA A 112 3.28 3.29 -10.09
N ARG A 113 2.88 4.58 -10.09
CA ARG A 113 1.96 5.12 -11.11
C ARG A 113 2.54 5.07 -12.51
N LYS A 114 3.83 5.39 -12.69
CA LYS A 114 4.51 5.35 -14.00
C LYS A 114 4.50 3.94 -14.57
N LEU A 115 4.86 2.93 -13.78
CA LEU A 115 4.88 1.52 -14.20
C LEU A 115 3.48 1.01 -14.57
N ASN A 116 2.44 1.48 -13.87
CA ASN A 116 1.05 1.17 -14.20
C ASN A 116 0.48 2.03 -15.35
N GLY A 117 1.29 2.86 -16.02
CA GLY A 117 0.84 3.71 -17.12
C GLY A 117 -0.10 4.86 -16.71
N ILE A 118 -0.19 5.19 -15.42
CA ILE A 118 -1.09 6.21 -14.89
C ILE A 118 -0.44 7.59 -14.98
N LYS A 119 -1.03 8.46 -15.82
CA LYS A 119 -0.63 9.86 -15.96
C LYS A 119 -1.55 10.75 -15.13
N VAL A 120 -0.98 11.49 -14.18
CA VAL A 120 -1.72 12.50 -13.39
C VAL A 120 -1.40 13.88 -13.95
N ALA A 121 -2.39 14.55 -14.53
CA ALA A 121 -2.20 15.89 -15.05
C ALA A 121 -2.02 16.92 -13.93
N ARG A 122 -1.35 18.04 -14.22
CA ARG A 122 -1.14 19.12 -13.25
C ARG A 122 -2.50 19.64 -12.76
N GLY A 123 -2.67 19.71 -11.44
CA GLY A 123 -3.91 20.18 -10.80
C GLY A 123 -4.94 19.09 -10.49
N GLN A 124 -4.72 17.85 -10.95
CA GLN A 124 -5.57 16.72 -10.57
C GLN A 124 -5.12 16.09 -9.26
N LYS A 125 -6.08 15.54 -8.52
CA LYS A 125 -5.80 14.76 -7.31
C LYS A 125 -5.40 13.35 -7.70
N ALA A 126 -4.16 12.98 -7.39
CA ALA A 126 -3.60 11.68 -7.74
C ALA A 126 -4.47 10.49 -7.29
N LYS A 127 -4.99 10.53 -6.05
CA LYS A 127 -5.79 9.43 -5.48
C LYS A 127 -7.11 9.20 -6.24
N GLU A 128 -7.74 10.27 -6.74
CA GLU A 128 -8.97 10.15 -7.56
C GLU A 128 -8.65 9.56 -8.94
N VAL A 129 -7.57 10.02 -9.58
CA VAL A 129 -7.13 9.50 -10.89
C VAL A 129 -6.77 8.01 -10.81
N VAL A 130 -6.06 7.60 -9.76
CA VAL A 130 -5.70 6.19 -9.53
C VAL A 130 -6.95 5.33 -9.35
N LEU A 131 -7.87 5.77 -8.50
CA LEU A 131 -9.11 5.03 -8.25
C LEU A 131 -9.95 4.86 -9.53
N ASP A 132 -10.13 5.94 -10.28
CA ASP A 132 -10.86 5.91 -11.55
C ASP A 132 -10.18 5.02 -12.60
N TYR A 133 -8.84 4.99 -12.62
CA TYR A 133 -8.09 4.11 -13.49
C TYR A 133 -8.35 2.63 -13.14
N LEU A 134 -8.28 2.28 -11.85
CA LEU A 134 -8.49 0.91 -11.40
C LEU A 134 -9.92 0.44 -11.66
N LEU A 135 -10.93 1.27 -11.35
CA LEU A 135 -12.33 0.92 -11.61
C LEU A 135 -12.64 0.69 -13.10
N LYS A 136 -11.85 1.29 -14.01
CA LYS A 136 -12.00 1.11 -15.46
C LYS A 136 -11.24 -0.09 -16.03
N ASN A 137 -10.07 -0.39 -15.46
CA ASN A 137 -9.12 -1.35 -16.06
C ASN A 137 -8.98 -2.65 -15.26
N GLU A 138 -9.41 -2.68 -14.00
CA GLU A 138 -9.33 -3.84 -13.13
C GLU A 138 -10.73 -4.29 -12.71
N GLN A 139 -11.29 -5.26 -13.44
CA GLN A 139 -12.67 -5.71 -13.21
C GLN A 139 -12.84 -6.36 -11.83
N SER A 140 -11.79 -6.98 -11.30
CA SER A 140 -11.80 -7.60 -9.98
C SER A 140 -11.71 -6.58 -8.83
N PHE A 141 -11.36 -5.33 -9.13
CA PHE A 141 -11.27 -4.27 -8.13
C PHE A 141 -12.59 -3.50 -8.03
N THR A 142 -13.28 -3.66 -6.89
CA THR A 142 -14.55 -3.00 -6.61
C THR A 142 -14.49 -2.23 -5.30
N ILE A 143 -15.27 -1.15 -5.24
CA ILE A 143 -15.41 -0.33 -4.03
C ILE A 143 -16.87 -0.07 -3.72
N GLU A 144 -17.12 0.17 -2.45
CA GLU A 144 -18.41 0.64 -1.98
C GLU A 144 -18.43 2.16 -1.86
N TYR A 145 -19.61 2.73 -2.09
CA TYR A 145 -19.86 4.15 -1.94
C TYR A 145 -20.77 4.41 -0.73
N THR A 146 -20.53 5.54 -0.07
CA THR A 146 -21.45 6.08 0.95
C THR A 146 -22.72 6.60 0.29
N SER A 147 -23.77 6.83 1.08
CA SER A 147 -25.02 7.44 0.60
C SER A 147 -24.84 8.83 -0.04
N LYS A 148 -23.71 9.50 0.23
CA LYS A 148 -23.33 10.79 -0.35
C LYS A 148 -22.50 10.67 -1.63
N GLY A 149 -22.30 9.46 -2.15
CA GLY A 149 -21.52 9.21 -3.37
C GLY A 149 -20.01 9.25 -3.20
N ASN A 150 -19.49 9.41 -1.98
CA ASN A 150 -18.05 9.32 -1.72
C ASN A 150 -17.63 7.85 -1.55
N PRO A 151 -16.46 7.44 -2.05
CA PRO A 151 -15.88 6.13 -1.72
C PRO A 151 -15.87 5.91 -0.21
N LYS A 152 -16.19 4.69 0.23
CA LYS A 152 -16.07 4.33 1.64
C LYS A 152 -14.62 4.47 2.12
N PRO A 153 -14.39 4.64 3.44
CA PRO A 153 -13.04 4.62 3.99
C PRO A 153 -12.27 3.38 3.53
N ALA A 154 -10.94 3.50 3.41
CA ALA A 154 -10.03 2.49 2.88
C ALA A 154 -10.04 2.25 1.36
N SER A 155 -11.00 2.77 0.60
CA SER A 155 -11.02 2.59 -0.87
C SER A 155 -9.75 3.12 -1.55
N TYR A 156 -9.22 4.24 -1.08
CA TYR A 156 -7.96 4.80 -1.60
C TYR A 156 -6.74 4.00 -1.15
N ASP A 157 -6.69 3.58 0.12
CA ASP A 157 -5.57 2.78 0.65
C ASP A 157 -5.49 1.41 -0.08
N ARG A 158 -6.65 0.78 -0.36
CA ARG A 158 -6.75 -0.43 -1.20
C ARG A 158 -6.23 -0.17 -2.61
N ALA A 159 -6.70 0.90 -3.26
CA ALA A 159 -6.27 1.30 -4.60
C ALA A 159 -4.74 1.54 -4.66
N ASP A 160 -4.20 2.28 -3.69
CA ASP A 160 -2.78 2.58 -3.60
C ASP A 160 -1.98 1.27 -3.42
N SER A 161 -2.40 0.36 -2.54
CA SER A 161 -1.75 -0.95 -2.35
C SER A 161 -1.76 -1.85 -3.61
N LEU A 162 -2.82 -1.80 -4.41
CA LEU A 162 -2.92 -2.56 -5.67
C LEU A 162 -1.96 -2.01 -6.72
N ILE A 163 -1.83 -0.68 -6.81
CA ILE A 163 -0.84 -0.05 -7.69
C ILE A 163 0.58 -0.40 -7.27
N ILE A 164 0.87 -0.46 -5.96
CA ILE A 164 2.16 -0.93 -5.45
C ILE A 164 2.41 -2.40 -5.83
N ALA A 165 1.44 -3.29 -5.63
CA ALA A 165 1.58 -4.71 -5.97
C ALA A 165 1.85 -4.92 -7.46
N LYS A 166 1.09 -4.24 -8.34
CA LYS A 166 1.30 -4.31 -9.79
C LYS A 166 2.63 -3.70 -10.22
N ALA A 167 3.04 -2.60 -9.59
CA ALA A 167 4.36 -2.03 -9.84
C ALA A 167 5.47 -3.04 -9.48
N CYS A 168 5.31 -3.77 -8.37
CA CYS A 168 6.20 -4.86 -7.97
C CYS A 168 6.32 -5.92 -9.08
N TYR A 169 5.19 -6.38 -9.61
CA TYR A 169 5.15 -7.34 -10.72
C TYR A 169 5.94 -6.83 -11.94
N PHE A 170 5.66 -5.61 -12.40
CA PHE A 170 6.39 -5.03 -13.54
C PHE A 170 7.88 -4.87 -13.28
N MET A 171 8.28 -4.64 -12.02
CA MET A 171 9.68 -4.57 -11.64
C MET A 171 10.38 -5.93 -11.73
N LEU A 172 9.69 -7.00 -11.37
CA LEU A 172 10.20 -8.37 -11.43
C LEU A 172 10.33 -8.85 -12.87
N GLU A 173 9.38 -8.51 -13.74
CA GLU A 173 9.41 -8.85 -15.17
C GLU A 173 10.51 -8.11 -15.96
N ASN A 174 10.94 -6.93 -15.48
CA ASN A 174 11.89 -6.07 -16.20
C ASN A 174 13.05 -5.63 -15.29
N PRO A 175 13.90 -6.56 -14.81
CA PRO A 175 14.95 -6.25 -13.84
C PRO A 175 15.95 -5.20 -14.36
N ASP A 176 16.29 -5.23 -15.65
CA ASP A 176 17.29 -4.35 -16.27
C ASP A 176 16.85 -2.88 -16.37
N GLU A 177 15.56 -2.59 -16.40
CA GLU A 177 15.04 -1.20 -16.43
C GLU A 177 14.99 -0.56 -15.03
N ASN A 178 15.17 -1.35 -13.97
CA ASN A 178 15.02 -0.91 -12.59
C ASN A 178 16.31 -0.39 -11.92
N GLU A 179 17.46 -0.53 -12.58
CA GLU A 179 18.76 -0.02 -12.11
C GLU A 179 19.10 1.40 -12.62
N ILE A 180 18.20 2.08 -13.34
CA ILE A 180 18.50 3.41 -13.88
C ILE A 180 18.16 4.51 -12.87
N ASN A 181 19.17 4.83 -12.06
CA ASN A 181 19.48 6.07 -11.29
C ASN A 181 18.49 6.54 -10.21
#